data_AF-M5BVV1-F1
#
_entry.id   AF-M5BVV1-F1
#
_cell.length_a   1.000
_cell.length_b   1.000
_cell.length_c   1.000
_cell.angle_alpha   90.00
_cell.angle_beta   90.00
_cell.angle_gamma   90.00
#
_symmetry.space_group_name_H-M   'P 1'
#
loop_
_entity.id
_entity.type
_entity.pdbx_description
1 polymer ?
#
loop_
_entity_poly.entity_id
_entity_poly.type
_entity_poly.pdbx_seq_one_letter_code
_entity_poly.pdbx_strand_id
1 'polypeptide(L)'
;MKHIVCLNSATTFDYKKLSILRQLFPNVPITALSATCPPKVLKDLLVTLRMRQVTGGNSANASDTVYFSAPLYRKNLHYSVLPKPASAAAAIQVMADYITQNHAGHSGIVYCLSKKDTETVAEGLSSCSKGTIRTGVYHADIGDYEKESLHIRWRNGEVQVVCATIG
;
A
#
# COMPACT_ATOMS: atom_id res chain seq x y z
N MET A 1 25.95 -10.61 7.92
CA MET A 1 24.51 -10.45 8.22
C MET A 1 24.19 -8.96 8.28
N LYS A 2 23.30 -8.46 7.39
CA LYS A 2 22.76 -7.09 7.45
C LYS A 2 21.37 -7.20 8.08
N HIS A 3 21.15 -6.54 9.21
CA HIS A 3 19.83 -6.54 9.86
C HIS A 3 19.05 -5.31 9.40
N ILE A 4 17.89 -5.52 8.77
CA ILE A 4 16.96 -4.46 8.34
C ILE A 4 15.93 -4.29 9.46
N VAL A 5 15.73 -3.06 9.93
CA VAL A 5 14.64 -2.73 10.87
C VAL A 5 13.61 -1.93 10.09
N CYS A 6 12.53 -2.59 9.66
CA CYS A 6 11.41 -1.90 9.02
C CYS A 6 10.57 -1.23 10.11
N LEU A 7 10.36 0.08 10.01
CA LEU A 7 9.57 0.85 10.97
C LEU A 7 8.27 1.32 10.30
N ASN A 8 7.18 0.58 10.53
CA ASN A 8 5.86 1.09 10.21
C ASN A 8 5.36 1.94 11.39
N SER A 9 5.52 3.25 11.24
CA SER A 9 5.20 4.30 12.22
C SER A 9 6.02 4.21 13.52
N ALA A 10 6.94 5.16 13.72
CA ALA A 10 7.77 5.25 14.94
C ALA A 10 6.99 5.62 16.22
N THR A 11 5.66 5.48 16.24
CA THR A 11 4.77 5.98 17.29
C THR A 11 4.14 4.91 18.17
N THR A 12 4.19 3.62 17.79
CA THR A 12 3.65 2.54 18.63
C THR A 12 4.65 2.17 19.74
N PHE A 13 4.13 1.86 20.95
CA PHE A 13 4.94 1.73 22.17
C PHE A 13 6.07 0.70 22.05
N ASP A 14 5.86 -0.38 21.29
CA ASP A 14 6.85 -1.43 21.11
C ASP A 14 8.08 -0.97 20.32
N TYR A 15 7.94 -0.02 19.40
CA TYR A 15 9.08 0.49 18.63
C TYR A 15 10.05 1.30 19.49
N LYS A 16 9.59 1.87 20.61
CA LYS A 16 10.49 2.54 21.59
C LYS A 16 11.48 1.58 22.22
N LYS A 17 11.13 0.30 22.33
CA LYS A 17 12.00 -0.74 22.90
C LYS A 17 13.16 -1.09 21.96
N LEU A 18 13.07 -0.78 20.66
CA LEU A 18 14.13 -1.09 19.69
C LEU A 18 15.45 -0.36 19.93
N SER A 19 15.46 0.68 20.78
CA SER A 19 16.70 1.31 21.25
C SER A 19 17.69 0.32 21.87
N ILE A 20 17.21 -0.82 22.39
CA ILE A 20 18.04 -1.90 22.94
C ILE A 20 18.95 -2.54 21.88
N LEU A 21 18.54 -2.57 20.61
CA LEU A 21 19.33 -3.18 19.54
C LEU A 21 20.67 -2.46 19.36
N ARG A 22 20.68 -1.12 19.46
CA ARG A 22 21.91 -0.34 19.42
C ARG A 22 22.79 -0.56 20.65
N GLN A 23 22.20 -0.89 21.79
CA GLN A 23 22.94 -1.17 23.03
C GLN A 23 23.62 -2.54 22.99
N LEU A 24 22.90 -3.57 22.55
CA LEU A 24 23.41 -4.94 22.46
C LEU A 24 24.36 -5.13 21.27
N PHE A 25 24.11 -4.43 20.17
CA PHE A 25 24.86 -4.57 18.92
C PHE A 25 25.37 -3.22 18.40
N PRO A 26 26.31 -2.56 19.10
CA PRO A 26 26.73 -1.19 18.78
C PRO A 26 27.33 -1.05 17.39
N ASN A 27 28.04 -2.08 16.92
CA ASN A 27 28.77 -2.07 15.63
C ASN A 27 27.94 -2.58 14.44
N VAL A 28 26.72 -3.06 14.67
CA VAL A 28 25.85 -3.55 13.59
C VAL A 28 25.13 -2.37 12.93
N PRO A 29 25.23 -2.20 11.59
CA PRO A 29 24.49 -1.16 10.89
C PRO A 29 22.98 -1.38 11.01
N ILE A 30 22.21 -0.30 11.16
CA ILE A 30 20.75 -0.33 11.17
C ILE A 30 20.25 0.45 9.95
N THR A 31 19.42 -0.20 9.15
CA THR A 31 18.67 0.46 8.07
C THR A 31 17.22 0.63 8.51
N ALA A 32 16.74 1.87 8.54
CA ALA A 32 15.36 2.22 8.81
C ALA A 32 14.65 2.62 7.52
N LEU A 33 13.51 2.01 7.22
CA LEU A 33 12.73 2.26 6.02
C LEU A 33 11.37 2.82 6.40
N SER A 34 10.94 3.87 5.72
CA SER A 34 9.63 4.50 5.92
C SER A 34 9.13 5.11 4.63
N ALA A 35 7.87 4.85 4.27
CA ALA A 35 7.22 5.49 3.13
C ALA A 35 6.81 6.94 3.43
N THR A 36 6.48 7.24 4.70
CA THR A 36 6.07 8.57 5.17
C THR A 36 6.96 9.01 6.33
N CYS A 37 7.90 9.92 6.05
CA CYS A 37 8.84 10.42 7.04
C CYS A 37 8.86 11.96 7.09
N PRO A 38 7.80 12.61 7.62
CA PRO A 38 7.85 14.04 7.91
C PRO A 38 9.03 14.38 8.85
N PRO A 39 9.57 15.61 8.83
CA PRO A 39 10.76 15.98 9.61
C PRO A 39 10.68 15.63 11.11
N LYS A 40 9.49 15.77 11.71
CA LYS A 40 9.26 15.39 13.11
C LYS A 40 9.44 13.89 13.34
N VAL A 41 8.87 13.06 12.45
CA VAL A 41 8.97 11.59 12.52
C VAL A 41 10.41 11.15 12.31
N LEU A 42 11.15 11.78 11.40
CA LEU A 42 12.57 11.49 11.20
C LEU A 42 13.37 11.74 12.49
N LYS A 43 13.16 12.89 13.14
CA LYS A 43 13.84 13.23 14.41
C LYS A 43 13.52 12.20 15.50
N ASP A 44 12.25 11.85 15.67
CA ASP A 44 11.82 10.89 16.68
C ASP A 44 12.40 9.50 16.40
N LEU A 45 12.47 9.08 15.13
CA LEU A 45 13.05 7.82 14.69
C LEU A 45 14.55 7.74 15.02
N LEU A 46 15.32 8.79 14.71
CA LEU A 46 16.75 8.83 15.01
C LEU A 46 17.02 8.69 16.50
N VAL A 47 16.23 9.37 17.35
CA VAL A 47 16.33 9.27 18.80
C VAL A 47 15.96 7.87 19.29
N THR A 48 14.82 7.35 18.83
CA THR A 48 14.27 6.05 19.23
C THR A 48 15.23 4.91 18.92
N LEU A 49 15.82 4.90 17.72
CA LEU A 49 16.78 3.88 17.31
C LEU A 49 18.22 4.19 17.73
N ARG A 50 18.46 5.30 18.44
CA ARG A 50 19.79 5.81 18.79
C ARG A 50 20.72 5.83 17.56
N MET A 51 20.19 6.31 16.44
CA MET A 51 20.95 6.55 15.23
C MET A 51 21.78 7.82 15.41
N ARG A 52 22.97 7.83 14.81
CA ARG A 52 23.83 9.01 14.83
C ARG A 52 23.26 10.09 13.91
N GLN A 53 23.83 11.29 13.98
CA GLN A 53 23.39 12.42 13.19
C GLN A 53 23.39 12.11 11.69
N VAL A 54 22.45 12.72 10.98
CA VAL A 54 22.34 12.57 9.53
C VAL A 54 23.43 13.39 8.86
N THR A 55 24.19 12.76 7.97
CA THR A 55 25.21 13.41 7.14
C THR A 55 24.90 13.22 5.67
N GLY A 56 25.39 14.13 4.83
CA GLY A 56 25.26 14.01 3.38
C GLY A 56 26.03 12.78 2.88
N GLY A 57 25.44 12.02 1.95
CA GLY A 57 26.01 10.74 1.49
C GLY A 57 27.45 10.81 0.98
N ASN A 58 27.89 11.96 0.46
CA ASN A 58 29.25 12.17 -0.05
C ASN A 58 30.27 12.55 1.04
N SER A 59 29.83 12.78 2.28
CA SER A 59 30.67 13.24 3.41
C SER A 59 30.44 12.42 4.68
N ALA A 60 29.71 11.30 4.56
CA ALA A 60 29.41 10.43 5.68
C ALA A 60 30.61 9.56 6.04
N ASN A 61 30.97 9.53 7.32
CA ASN A 61 31.91 8.55 7.84
C ASN A 61 31.21 7.21 8.06
N ALA A 62 31.99 6.15 8.30
CA ALA A 62 31.46 4.80 8.58
C ALA A 62 30.49 4.75 9.78
N SER A 63 30.54 5.76 10.65
CA SER A 63 29.67 5.88 11.80
C SER A 63 28.35 6.57 11.53
N ASP A 64 28.22 7.38 10.47
CA ASP A 64 27.14 8.36 10.38
C ASP A 64 25.86 7.77 9.78
N THR A 65 24.75 8.49 9.93
CA THR A 65 23.48 8.10 9.30
C THR A 65 23.37 8.77 7.94
N VAL A 66 23.25 7.99 6.88
CA VAL A 66 22.92 8.52 5.55
C VAL A 66 21.41 8.48 5.35
N TYR A 67 20.83 9.61 4.96
CA TYR A 67 19.41 9.73 4.68
C TYR A 67 19.15 9.74 3.17
N PHE A 68 18.27 8.86 2.72
CA PHE A 68 17.81 8.80 1.34
C PHE A 68 16.30 9.10 1.30
N SER A 69 15.90 9.94 0.36
CA SER A 69 14.50 10.21 0.05
C SER A 69 14.26 10.11 -1.45
N ALA A 70 13.05 9.68 -1.80
CA ALA A 70 12.56 9.69 -3.18
C ALA A 70 11.27 10.51 -3.21
N PRO A 71 11.01 11.24 -4.32
CA PRO A 71 9.75 11.96 -4.47
C PRO A 71 8.58 10.98 -4.54
N LEU A 72 7.43 11.38 -4.00
CA LEU A 72 6.19 10.61 -4.09
C LEU A 72 5.57 10.67 -5.50
N TYR A 73 5.93 11.70 -6.28
CA TYR A 73 5.34 11.94 -7.60
C TYR A 73 5.68 10.84 -8.60
N ARG A 74 4.63 10.31 -9.26
CA ARG A 74 4.75 9.32 -10.34
C ARG A 74 4.12 9.88 -11.60
N LYS A 75 4.96 10.28 -12.56
CA LYS A 75 4.55 10.90 -13.84
C LYS A 75 3.60 10.07 -14.69
N ASN A 76 3.56 8.76 -14.46
CA ASN A 76 2.72 7.80 -15.17
C ASN A 76 1.35 7.59 -14.50
N LEU A 77 1.05 8.31 -13.41
CA LEU A 77 -0.27 8.29 -12.77
C LEU A 77 -1.10 9.47 -13.25
N HIS A 78 -2.29 9.16 -13.75
CA HIS A 78 -3.30 10.14 -14.12
C HIS A 78 -4.37 10.19 -13.02
N TYR A 79 -4.68 11.40 -12.55
CA TYR A 79 -5.67 11.62 -11.50
C TYR A 79 -6.92 12.28 -12.08
N SER A 80 -8.09 11.74 -11.75
CA SER A 80 -9.39 12.30 -12.12
C SER A 80 -10.34 12.24 -10.93
N VAL A 81 -11.10 13.30 -10.71
CA VAL A 81 -12.16 13.34 -9.70
C VAL A 81 -13.49 13.51 -10.43
N LEU A 82 -14.40 12.56 -10.24
CA LEU A 82 -15.70 12.56 -10.87
C LEU A 82 -16.80 12.66 -9.81
N PRO A 83 -17.90 13.37 -10.08
CA PRO A 83 -19.08 13.35 -9.21
C PRO A 83 -19.61 11.94 -9.06
N LYS A 84 -19.88 11.51 -7.82
CA LYS A 84 -20.49 10.20 -7.56
C LYS A 84 -22.00 10.28 -7.85
N PRO A 85 -22.57 9.38 -8.68
CA PRO A 85 -24.01 9.30 -8.87
C PRO A 85 -24.77 9.09 -7.56
N ALA A 86 -26.01 9.58 -7.49
CA ALA A 86 -26.82 9.54 -6.28
C ALA A 86 -27.17 8.11 -5.83
N SER A 87 -27.33 7.17 -6.77
CA SER A 87 -27.61 5.77 -6.46
C SER A 87 -26.37 4.89 -6.65
N ALA A 88 -26.24 3.86 -5.81
CA ALA A 88 -25.15 2.90 -5.91
C ALA A 88 -25.17 2.14 -7.25
N ALA A 89 -26.36 1.78 -7.74
CA ALA A 89 -26.54 1.11 -9.02
C ALA A 89 -26.03 1.96 -10.19
N ALA A 90 -26.36 3.27 -10.22
CA ALA A 90 -25.86 4.16 -11.26
C ALA A 90 -24.33 4.34 -11.18
N ALA A 91 -23.77 4.41 -9.96
CA ALA A 91 -22.33 4.47 -9.78
C ALA A 91 -21.63 3.21 -10.32
N ILE A 92 -22.18 2.02 -10.07
CA ILE A 92 -21.65 0.75 -10.59
C ILE A 92 -21.74 0.70 -12.11
N GLN A 93 -22.85 1.14 -12.71
CA GLN A 93 -22.99 1.18 -14.16
C GLN A 93 -21.93 2.09 -14.80
N VAL A 94 -21.74 3.30 -14.27
CA VAL A 94 -20.71 4.23 -14.77
C VAL A 94 -19.30 3.64 -14.64
N MET A 95 -19.00 2.93 -13.54
CA MET A 95 -17.71 2.23 -13.40
C MET A 95 -17.55 1.11 -14.44
N ALA A 96 -18.58 0.29 -14.67
CA ALA A 96 -18.54 -0.78 -15.66
C ALA A 96 -18.34 -0.24 -17.08
N ASP A 97 -19.05 0.82 -17.44
CA ASP A 97 -18.93 1.50 -18.74
C ASP A 97 -17.52 2.07 -18.92
N TYR A 98 -16.99 2.75 -17.89
CA TYR A 98 -15.64 3.29 -17.94
C TYR A 98 -14.58 2.21 -18.15
N ILE A 99 -14.65 1.11 -17.40
CA ILE A 99 -13.70 -0.01 -17.49
C ILE A 99 -13.79 -0.69 -18.85
N THR A 100 -15.00 -0.97 -19.34
CA THR A 100 -15.19 -1.65 -20.64
C THR A 100 -14.75 -0.79 -21.83
N GLN A 101 -14.98 0.53 -21.78
CA GLN A 101 -14.63 1.43 -22.89
C GLN A 101 -13.15 1.79 -22.93
N ASN A 102 -12.49 1.93 -21.76
CA ASN A 102 -11.14 2.50 -21.68
C ASN A 102 -10.07 1.49 -21.23
N HIS A 103 -10.49 0.37 -20.62
CA HIS A 103 -9.59 -0.57 -19.94
C HIS A 103 -9.98 -2.03 -20.18
N ALA A 104 -10.52 -2.32 -21.37
CA ALA A 104 -10.86 -3.69 -21.76
C ALA A 104 -9.62 -4.61 -21.68
N GLY A 105 -9.72 -5.68 -20.88
CA GLY A 105 -8.61 -6.61 -20.66
C GLY A 105 -7.48 -6.12 -19.75
N HIS A 106 -7.50 -4.87 -19.30
CA HIS A 106 -6.52 -4.36 -18.33
C HIS A 106 -6.90 -4.73 -16.89
N SER A 107 -5.89 -4.99 -16.06
CA SER A 107 -6.08 -5.23 -14.61
C SER A 107 -6.40 -3.94 -13.85
N GLY A 108 -7.27 -4.02 -12.84
CA GLY A 108 -7.61 -2.88 -11.99
C GLY A 108 -7.94 -3.25 -10.54
N ILE A 109 -8.02 -2.24 -9.68
CA ILE A 109 -8.48 -2.35 -8.29
C ILE A 109 -9.57 -1.30 -8.08
N VAL A 110 -10.67 -1.69 -7.44
CA VAL A 110 -11.71 -0.78 -6.95
C VAL A 110 -11.66 -0.81 -5.43
N TYR A 111 -11.27 0.30 -4.81
CA TYR A 111 -11.30 0.42 -3.35
C TYR A 111 -12.71 0.77 -2.88
N CYS A 112 -13.24 -0.06 -1.98
CA CYS A 112 -14.56 0.10 -1.40
C CYS A 112 -14.46 0.55 0.06
N LEU A 113 -15.52 1.17 0.58
CA LEU A 113 -15.56 1.68 1.95
C LEU A 113 -15.76 0.55 2.98
N SER A 114 -16.64 -0.40 2.68
CA SER A 114 -16.95 -1.52 3.57
C SER A 114 -16.74 -2.88 2.88
N LYS A 115 -16.64 -3.94 3.70
CA LYS A 115 -16.53 -5.33 3.20
C LYS A 115 -17.75 -5.70 2.36
N LYS A 116 -18.95 -5.34 2.83
CA LYS A 116 -20.20 -5.53 2.08
C LYS A 116 -20.20 -4.81 0.72
N ASP A 117 -19.62 -3.62 0.65
CA ASP A 117 -19.52 -2.89 -0.62
C ASP A 117 -18.61 -3.62 -1.61
N THR A 118 -17.55 -4.30 -1.15
CA THR A 118 -16.68 -5.06 -2.07
C THR A 118 -17.42 -6.19 -2.79
N GLU A 119 -18.28 -6.91 -2.08
CA GLU A 119 -19.14 -7.96 -2.66
C GLU A 119 -20.16 -7.35 -3.63
N THR A 120 -20.87 -6.31 -3.18
CA THR A 120 -21.93 -5.64 -3.95
C THR A 120 -21.38 -5.05 -5.27
N VAL A 121 -20.22 -4.39 -5.20
CA VAL A 121 -19.58 -3.80 -6.38
C VAL A 121 -19.01 -4.87 -7.31
N ALA A 122 -18.41 -5.94 -6.77
CA ALA A 122 -17.87 -7.03 -7.59
C ALA A 122 -18.97 -7.73 -8.39
N GLU A 123 -20.10 -8.06 -7.75
CA GLU A 123 -21.26 -8.66 -8.41
C GLU A 123 -21.90 -7.70 -9.42
N GLY A 124 -22.06 -6.43 -9.03
CA GLY A 124 -22.64 -5.40 -9.89
C GLY A 124 -21.81 -5.14 -11.15
N LEU A 125 -20.48 -5.04 -11.05
CA LEU A 125 -19.59 -4.86 -12.21
C LEU A 125 -19.65 -6.05 -13.17
N SER A 126 -19.65 -7.28 -12.64
CA SER A 126 -19.82 -8.49 -13.45
C SER A 126 -21.17 -8.49 -14.15
N SER A 127 -22.25 -8.18 -13.44
CA SER A 127 -23.62 -8.16 -13.99
C SER A 127 -23.82 -7.09 -15.06
N CYS A 128 -23.44 -5.84 -14.79
CA CYS A 128 -23.55 -4.72 -15.73
C CYS A 128 -22.74 -4.96 -17.02
N SER A 129 -21.60 -5.66 -16.91
CA SER A 129 -20.75 -6.00 -18.05
C SER A 129 -21.05 -7.35 -18.70
N LYS A 130 -22.13 -8.03 -18.27
CA LYS A 130 -22.53 -9.37 -18.74
C LYS A 130 -21.39 -10.40 -18.62
N GLY A 131 -20.64 -10.35 -17.53
CA GLY A 131 -19.52 -11.23 -17.23
C GLY A 131 -18.20 -10.87 -17.91
N THR A 132 -18.15 -9.78 -18.69
CA THR A 132 -16.91 -9.34 -19.36
C THR A 132 -15.86 -8.90 -18.33
N ILE A 133 -16.28 -8.14 -17.30
CA ILE A 133 -15.41 -7.78 -16.19
C ILE A 133 -15.41 -8.92 -15.17
N ARG A 134 -14.33 -9.69 -15.17
CA ARG A 134 -14.11 -10.76 -14.18
C ARG A 134 -13.64 -10.14 -12.88
N THR A 135 -14.46 -10.22 -11.84
CA THR A 135 -14.20 -9.57 -10.55
C THR A 135 -13.73 -10.56 -9.48
N GLY A 136 -13.04 -10.04 -8.48
CA GLY A 136 -12.73 -10.73 -7.23
C GLY A 136 -12.87 -9.80 -6.04
N VAL A 137 -13.05 -10.37 -4.85
CA VAL A 137 -13.33 -9.63 -3.61
C VAL A 137 -12.15 -9.79 -2.65
N TYR A 138 -11.71 -8.71 -2.02
CA TYR A 138 -10.62 -8.75 -1.04
C TYR A 138 -10.95 -7.93 0.22
N HIS A 139 -11.10 -8.58 1.36
CA HIS A 139 -11.22 -7.91 2.65
C HIS A 139 -10.68 -8.79 3.80
N ALA A 140 -10.59 -8.20 4.99
CA ALA A 140 -9.98 -8.84 6.16
C ALA A 140 -10.58 -10.22 6.47
N ASP A 141 -11.90 -10.41 6.30
CA ASP A 141 -12.61 -11.65 6.65
C ASP A 141 -12.41 -12.80 5.64
N ILE A 142 -11.77 -12.56 4.50
CA ILE A 142 -11.43 -13.63 3.54
C ILE A 142 -10.26 -14.44 4.11
N GLY A 143 -10.34 -15.77 4.03
CA GLY A 143 -9.28 -16.65 4.51
C GLY A 143 -7.96 -16.45 3.73
N ASP A 144 -6.82 -16.65 4.39
CA ASP A 144 -5.50 -16.40 3.77
C ASP A 144 -5.26 -17.25 2.51
N TYR A 145 -5.76 -18.49 2.49
CA TYR A 145 -5.70 -19.35 1.31
C TYR A 145 -6.48 -18.77 0.12
N GLU A 146 -7.68 -18.24 0.38
CA GLU A 146 -8.53 -17.62 -0.64
C GLU A 146 -7.93 -16.30 -1.14
N LYS A 147 -7.34 -15.51 -0.23
CA LYS A 147 -6.60 -14.29 -0.58
C LYS A 147 -5.43 -14.61 -1.52
N GLU A 148 -4.62 -15.63 -1.20
CA GLU A 148 -3.49 -16.04 -2.04
C GLU A 148 -3.96 -16.54 -3.41
N SER A 149 -4.98 -17.41 -3.42
CA SER A 149 -5.59 -17.91 -4.67
C SER A 149 -6.12 -16.77 -5.54
N LEU A 150 -6.84 -15.80 -4.95
CA LEU A 150 -7.28 -14.60 -5.66
C LEU A 150 -6.11 -13.80 -6.22
N HIS A 151 -5.03 -13.64 -5.44
CA HIS A 151 -3.85 -12.89 -5.86
C HIS A 151 -3.17 -13.52 -7.06
N ILE A 152 -3.08 -14.86 -7.10
CA ILE A 152 -2.54 -15.64 -8.22
C ILE A 152 -3.44 -15.46 -9.45
N ARG A 153 -4.76 -15.64 -9.29
CA ARG A 153 -5.74 -15.49 -10.37
C ARG A 153 -5.75 -14.09 -10.97
N TRP A 154 -5.64 -13.05 -10.13
CA TRP A 154 -5.53 -11.67 -10.59
C TRP A 154 -4.22 -11.41 -11.34
N ARG A 155 -3.10 -11.92 -10.83
CA ARG A 155 -1.78 -11.83 -11.48
C ARG A 155 -1.77 -12.53 -12.85
N ASN A 156 -2.47 -13.66 -12.97
CA ASN A 156 -2.57 -14.43 -14.21
C ASN A 156 -3.62 -13.86 -15.19
N GLY A 157 -4.33 -12.79 -14.82
CA GLY A 157 -5.39 -12.20 -15.64
C GLY A 157 -6.67 -13.05 -15.73
N GLU A 158 -6.86 -14.02 -14.83
CA GLU A 158 -8.11 -14.77 -14.68
C GLU A 158 -9.19 -13.92 -13.98
N VAL A 159 -8.76 -13.09 -13.03
CA VAL A 159 -9.54 -11.98 -12.47
C VAL A 159 -8.97 -10.69 -13.07
N GLN A 160 -9.85 -9.81 -13.53
CA GLN A 160 -9.47 -8.52 -14.10
C GLN A 160 -9.46 -7.43 -13.03
N VAL A 161 -10.52 -7.36 -12.22
CA VAL A 161 -10.72 -6.29 -11.25
C VAL A 161 -10.89 -6.85 -9.85
N VAL A 162 -10.12 -6.35 -8.88
CA VAL A 162 -10.28 -6.69 -7.46
C VAL A 162 -11.00 -5.57 -6.74
N CYS A 163 -12.14 -5.87 -6.11
CA CYS A 163 -12.86 -4.97 -5.21
C CYS A 163 -12.34 -5.19 -3.79
N ALA A 164 -11.69 -4.17 -3.21
CA ALA A 164 -10.92 -4.33 -1.97
C ALA A 164 -11.24 -3.29 -0.89
N THR A 165 -11.15 -3.69 0.38
CA THR A 165 -11.03 -2.74 1.51
C THR A 165 -9.61 -2.73 2.06
N ILE A 166 -9.20 -1.59 2.61
CA ILE A 166 -8.02 -1.51 3.47
C ILE A 166 -8.50 -1.85 4.89
N GLY A 167 -8.25 -3.08 5.33
CA GLY A 167 -8.59 -3.58 6.66
C GLY A 167 -7.35 -4.05 7.41
#